data_AF-A0A660LFR9-F1
#
_entry.id   AF-A0A660LFR9-F1
#
_cell.length_a   1.000
_cell.length_b   1.000
_cell.length_c   1.000
_cell.angle_alpha   90.00
_cell.angle_beta   90.00
_cell.angle_gamma   90.00
#
_symmetry.space_group_name_H-M   'P 1'
#
loop_
_entity.id
_entity.type
_entity.pdbx_description
1 polymer ?
#
loop_
_entity_poly.entity_id
_entity_poly.type
_entity_poly.pdbx_seq_one_letter_code
_entity_poly.pdbx_strand_id
1 'polypeptide(L)'
;MGAVVALAALPAVALAADITRNPTISGTLQPGQRLTASAAWTPPNAPPNWAWLRCSSPRDWWSCDVVQNGSNSAYVLQPADGGQFMRVWLSVGSGRDRDDAVSNATAAVTPVPTPPPPPPAATPAPTPVPTPVPTPEAFEAPPVPVQNQGPVLQTQGQNLRTLRPAPKVRMRGRLSTTGANITLLSVRAPKRATITVTCKGSGCPRKKYTTKQAKVRVRAFERNLRAKTRLEVRVRRAGYYGKSTLFIIRRGKAPYRLDRCLSARGKYTACPK
;
A
#
# COMPACT_ATOMS: atom_id res chain seq x y z
N MET A 1 62.00 -21.87 -7.96
CA MET A 1 60.95 -20.91 -8.40
C MET A 1 59.61 -21.62 -8.29
N GLY A 2 58.61 -21.04 -7.61
CA GLY A 2 57.28 -21.66 -7.45
C GLY A 2 56.22 -20.89 -8.23
N ALA A 3 55.50 -21.55 -9.13
CA ALA A 3 54.43 -20.92 -9.91
C ALA A 3 53.10 -20.98 -9.15
N VAL A 4 52.56 -19.81 -8.78
CA VAL A 4 51.23 -19.71 -8.15
C VAL A 4 50.16 -19.73 -9.24
N VAL A 5 49.41 -20.84 -9.36
CA VAL A 5 48.31 -20.96 -10.32
C VAL A 5 47.07 -20.22 -9.78
N ALA A 6 46.79 -19.05 -10.33
CA ALA A 6 45.57 -18.31 -10.01
C ALA A 6 44.35 -18.94 -10.69
N LEU A 7 43.43 -19.51 -9.91
CA LEU A 7 42.13 -19.95 -10.44
C LEU A 7 41.28 -18.72 -10.81
N ALA A 8 41.09 -18.50 -12.11
CA ALA A 8 40.16 -17.49 -12.61
C ALA A 8 38.71 -17.95 -12.35
N ALA A 9 38.06 -17.34 -11.35
CA ALA A 9 36.65 -17.58 -11.07
C ALA A 9 35.77 -17.09 -12.23
N LEU A 10 34.97 -17.98 -12.81
CA LEU A 10 33.99 -17.61 -13.84
C LEU A 10 32.95 -16.63 -13.26
N PRO A 11 32.57 -15.57 -13.99
CA PRO A 11 31.59 -14.60 -13.52
C PRO A 11 30.22 -15.27 -13.37
N ALA A 12 29.73 -15.37 -12.13
CA ALA A 12 28.41 -15.92 -11.84
C ALA A 12 27.33 -15.08 -12.53
N VAL A 13 26.54 -15.71 -13.40
CA VAL A 13 25.44 -15.06 -14.11
C VAL A 13 24.34 -14.70 -13.10
N ALA A 14 24.31 -13.45 -12.67
CA ALA A 14 23.31 -12.95 -11.75
C ALA A 14 21.91 -13.03 -12.38
N LEU A 15 21.08 -13.94 -11.88
CA LEU A 15 19.68 -14.05 -12.30
C LEU A 15 18.92 -12.79 -11.90
N ALA A 16 18.16 -12.24 -12.86
CA ALA A 16 17.32 -11.06 -12.61
C ALA A 16 16.31 -11.32 -11.49
N ALA A 17 16.14 -10.32 -10.62
CA ALA A 17 15.26 -10.44 -9.47
C ALA A 17 13.78 -10.42 -9.88
N ASP A 18 12.95 -11.22 -9.20
CA ASP A 18 11.48 -11.25 -9.35
C ASP A 18 10.82 -11.29 -7.97
N ILE A 19 9.96 -10.32 -7.65
CA ILE A 19 9.26 -10.24 -6.35
C ILE A 19 8.05 -11.18 -6.37
N THR A 20 8.30 -12.43 -6.00
CA THR A 20 7.30 -13.52 -5.95
C THR A 20 6.16 -13.27 -4.95
N ARG A 21 6.39 -12.46 -3.90
CA ARG A 21 5.36 -11.98 -2.97
C ARG A 21 5.54 -10.49 -2.67
N ASN A 22 4.56 -9.67 -3.07
CA ASN A 22 4.51 -8.23 -2.75
C ASN A 22 4.75 -7.93 -1.26
N PRO A 23 5.40 -6.81 -0.93
CA PRO A 23 5.67 -6.44 0.45
C PRO A 23 4.40 -6.14 1.24
N THR A 24 4.36 -6.62 2.48
CA THR A 24 3.29 -6.44 3.47
C THR A 24 3.88 -5.88 4.77
N ILE A 25 3.13 -4.99 5.43
CA ILE A 25 3.51 -4.35 6.70
C ILE A 25 2.73 -4.99 7.85
N SER A 26 3.40 -5.24 8.97
CA SER A 26 2.82 -5.63 10.26
C SER A 26 3.40 -4.79 11.41
N GLY A 27 2.69 -4.76 12.54
CA GLY A 27 3.02 -3.96 13.71
C GLY A 27 1.86 -3.04 14.14
N THR A 28 1.97 -2.45 15.34
CA THR A 28 0.97 -1.54 15.89
C THR A 28 1.12 -0.15 15.27
N LEU A 29 0.00 0.49 14.90
CA LEU A 29 -0.02 1.78 14.19
C LEU A 29 -0.09 2.97 15.16
N GLN A 30 0.88 3.06 16.06
CA GLN A 30 1.03 4.15 17.05
C GLN A 30 2.48 4.66 17.07
N PRO A 31 2.72 5.96 17.31
CA PRO A 31 4.07 6.51 17.53
C PRO A 31 4.86 5.73 18.58
N GLY A 32 6.17 5.59 18.37
CA GLY A 32 7.07 4.74 19.15
C GLY A 32 7.02 3.24 18.79
N GLN A 33 5.97 2.75 18.12
CA GLN A 33 5.84 1.34 17.77
C GLN A 33 6.64 0.97 16.51
N ARG A 34 7.18 -0.26 16.51
CA ARG A 34 7.95 -0.82 15.39
C ARG A 34 7.03 -1.46 14.36
N LEU A 35 7.04 -0.92 13.14
CA LEU A 35 6.52 -1.59 11.96
C LEU A 35 7.61 -2.46 11.32
N THR A 36 7.20 -3.60 10.76
CA THR A 36 8.07 -4.54 10.05
C THR A 36 7.48 -4.85 8.68
N ALA A 37 8.33 -4.85 7.66
CA ALA A 37 8.00 -5.23 6.30
C ALA A 37 8.46 -6.67 6.01
N SER A 38 7.63 -7.44 5.30
CA SER A 38 8.02 -8.75 4.77
C SER A 38 7.56 -8.93 3.33
N ALA A 39 8.36 -9.65 2.53
CA ALA A 39 8.11 -9.98 1.13
C ALA A 39 8.73 -11.34 0.80
N ALA A 40 8.69 -11.76 -0.45
CA ALA A 40 9.57 -12.80 -0.98
C ALA A 40 9.96 -12.46 -2.41
N TRP A 41 11.16 -12.91 -2.80
CA TRP A 41 11.75 -12.70 -4.11
C TRP A 41 12.66 -13.87 -4.47
N THR A 42 13.07 -13.94 -5.72
CA THR A 42 14.10 -14.87 -6.22
C THR A 42 15.09 -14.09 -7.10
N PRO A 43 16.41 -14.42 -7.10
CA PRO A 43 17.07 -15.35 -6.17
C PRO A 43 17.09 -14.78 -4.74
N PRO A 44 17.05 -15.61 -3.68
CA PRO A 44 16.81 -15.16 -2.30
C PRO A 44 17.95 -14.27 -1.74
N ASN A 45 19.17 -14.42 -2.28
CA ASN A 45 20.33 -13.59 -1.96
C ASN A 45 20.38 -12.25 -2.73
N ALA A 46 19.41 -11.96 -3.61
CA ALA A 46 19.35 -10.65 -4.27
C ALA A 46 19.19 -9.54 -3.21
N PRO A 47 20.06 -8.50 -3.20
CA PRO A 47 20.09 -7.52 -2.12
C PRO A 47 18.81 -6.67 -2.11
N PRO A 48 18.10 -6.58 -0.97
CA PRO A 48 16.91 -5.76 -0.84
C PRO A 48 17.25 -4.32 -0.40
N ASN A 49 16.57 -3.35 -1.00
CA ASN A 49 16.48 -1.98 -0.50
C ASN A 49 15.01 -1.63 -0.23
N TRP A 50 14.69 -1.35 1.02
CA TRP A 50 13.39 -0.90 1.51
C TRP A 50 13.37 0.61 1.65
N ALA A 51 12.39 1.27 1.04
CA ALA A 51 12.06 2.66 1.32
C ALA A 51 10.71 2.71 2.06
N TRP A 52 10.71 3.14 3.32
CA TRP A 52 9.49 3.43 4.06
C TRP A 52 8.93 4.78 3.66
N LEU A 53 7.61 4.83 3.49
CA LEU A 53 6.89 5.95 2.93
C LEU A 53 5.76 6.39 3.86
N ARG A 54 5.69 7.69 4.14
CA ARG A 54 4.58 8.35 4.84
C ARG A 54 3.67 8.98 3.79
N CYS A 55 2.40 8.59 3.76
CA CYS A 55 1.44 9.05 2.76
C CYS A 55 0.26 9.80 3.38
N SER A 56 -0.13 10.96 2.83
CA SER A 56 -1.33 11.68 3.26
C SER A 56 -2.63 11.15 2.65
N SER A 57 -2.56 10.25 1.66
CA SER A 57 -3.72 9.49 1.14
C SER A 57 -3.47 7.98 1.12
N PRO A 58 -4.42 7.14 1.61
CA PRO A 58 -4.31 5.69 1.51
C PRO A 58 -4.49 5.20 0.07
N ARG A 59 -5.00 6.04 -0.84
CA ARG A 59 -5.36 5.68 -2.22
C ARG A 59 -4.29 6.08 -3.23
N ASP A 60 -3.48 7.10 -2.92
CA ASP A 60 -2.67 7.83 -3.88
C ASP A 60 -1.18 7.80 -3.51
N TRP A 61 -0.43 6.88 -4.11
CA TRP A 61 1.01 6.70 -3.86
C TRP A 61 1.90 7.92 -4.16
N TRP A 62 1.36 8.94 -4.86
CA TRP A 62 2.07 10.18 -5.18
C TRP A 62 1.96 11.23 -4.06
N SER A 63 1.16 10.97 -3.03
CA SER A 63 1.08 11.72 -1.78
C SER A 63 2.04 11.20 -0.71
N CYS A 64 3.06 10.43 -1.13
CA CYS A 64 3.94 9.66 -0.25
C CYS A 64 5.38 10.18 -0.33
N ASP A 65 5.91 10.61 0.81
CA ASP A 65 7.30 11.02 0.99
C ASP A 65 8.13 9.89 1.61
N VAL A 66 9.42 9.84 1.31
CA VAL A 66 10.34 8.83 1.84
C VAL A 66 10.80 9.25 3.23
N VAL A 67 10.55 8.42 4.25
CA VAL A 67 10.91 8.69 5.65
C VAL A 67 12.07 7.82 6.17
N GLN A 68 12.40 6.73 5.47
CA GLN A 68 13.61 5.93 5.71
C GLN A 68 13.93 5.17 4.42
N ASN A 69 15.20 4.99 4.07
CA ASN A 69 15.63 4.16 2.93
C ASN A 69 16.91 3.39 3.25
N GLY A 70 16.98 2.10 2.90
CA GLY A 70 18.18 1.26 3.05
C GLY A 70 17.86 -0.23 3.09
N SER A 71 18.76 -1.04 3.64
CA SER A 71 18.55 -2.50 3.79
C SER A 71 17.59 -2.89 4.92
N ASN A 72 17.30 -1.99 5.86
CA ASN A 72 16.46 -2.27 7.03
C ASN A 72 14.96 -2.40 6.67
N SER A 73 14.41 -3.60 6.86
CA SER A 73 12.99 -3.91 6.65
C SER A 73 12.06 -3.44 7.78
N ALA A 74 12.56 -2.72 8.79
CA ALA A 74 11.75 -2.17 9.89
C ALA A 74 11.80 -0.64 9.95
N TYR A 75 10.79 -0.05 10.58
CA TYR A 75 10.67 1.39 10.84
C TYR A 75 10.01 1.61 12.20
N VAL A 76 10.45 2.62 12.95
CA VAL A 76 9.80 3.03 14.20
C VAL A 76 8.95 4.26 13.90
N LEU A 77 7.65 4.18 14.17
CA LEU A 77 6.70 5.26 13.91
C LEU A 77 7.06 6.51 14.71
N GLN A 78 7.12 7.65 14.03
CA GLN A 78 7.37 8.95 14.63
C GLN A 78 6.04 9.64 14.96
N PRO A 79 6.01 10.62 15.88
CA PRO A 79 4.82 11.44 16.12
C PRO A 79 4.24 12.07 14.83
N ALA A 80 5.11 12.46 13.90
CA ALA A 80 4.76 13.02 12.60
C ALA A 80 4.18 12.01 11.57
N ASP A 81 4.11 10.72 11.90
CA ASP A 81 3.29 9.75 11.14
C ASP A 81 1.80 9.80 11.55
N GLY A 82 1.44 10.49 12.64
CA GLY A 82 0.07 10.61 13.14
C GLY A 82 -0.92 11.06 12.07
N GLY A 83 -2.04 10.31 11.93
CA GLY A 83 -3.05 10.51 10.89
C GLY A 83 -2.63 10.11 9.46
N GLN A 84 -1.34 9.82 9.23
CA GLN A 84 -0.81 9.40 7.93
C GLN A 84 -0.93 7.89 7.72
N PHE A 85 -0.69 7.46 6.47
CA PHE A 85 -0.77 6.07 6.05
C PHE A 85 0.60 5.57 5.62
N MET A 86 1.09 4.49 6.22
CA MET A 86 2.41 3.96 5.91
C MET A 86 2.37 3.03 4.69
N ARG A 87 3.44 3.08 3.90
CA ARG A 87 3.76 2.11 2.86
C ARG A 87 5.25 1.76 2.91
N VAL A 88 5.63 0.70 2.22
CA VAL A 88 7.03 0.38 1.96
C VAL A 88 7.21 -0.01 0.49
N TRP A 89 8.21 0.57 -0.16
CA TRP A 89 8.68 0.19 -1.49
C TRP A 89 9.88 -0.74 -1.32
N LEU A 90 9.76 -1.98 -1.80
CA LEU A 90 10.85 -2.93 -1.93
C LEU A 90 11.45 -2.85 -3.35
N SER A 91 12.77 -2.69 -3.39
CA SER A 91 13.64 -2.93 -4.53
C SER A 91 14.48 -4.16 -4.26
N VAL A 92 14.65 -5.06 -5.23
CA VAL A 92 15.62 -6.18 -5.13
C VAL A 92 16.42 -6.31 -6.41
N GLY A 93 17.71 -6.63 -6.27
CA GLY A 93 18.64 -6.68 -7.41
C GLY A 93 19.15 -5.30 -7.85
N SER A 94 19.96 -5.29 -8.90
CA SER A 94 20.74 -4.12 -9.35
C SER A 94 20.57 -3.83 -10.85
N GLY A 95 20.86 -2.59 -11.25
CA GLY A 95 20.94 -2.22 -12.67
C GLY A 95 19.63 -2.40 -13.44
N ARG A 96 19.67 -3.21 -14.51
CA ARG A 96 18.50 -3.53 -15.36
C ARG A 96 17.70 -4.73 -14.85
N ASP A 97 18.29 -5.47 -13.92
CA ASP A 97 17.88 -6.81 -13.48
C ASP A 97 17.24 -6.75 -12.08
N ARG A 98 16.75 -5.55 -11.73
CA ARG A 98 16.02 -5.18 -10.52
C ARG A 98 14.51 -5.25 -10.73
N ASP A 99 13.79 -5.73 -9.72
CA ASP A 99 12.32 -5.59 -9.61
C ASP A 99 11.91 -4.62 -8.49
N ASP A 100 10.69 -4.07 -8.61
CA ASP A 100 10.13 -2.96 -7.83
C ASP A 100 8.68 -3.29 -7.40
N ALA A 101 8.42 -3.38 -6.09
CA ALA A 101 7.06 -3.52 -5.56
C ALA A 101 6.80 -2.56 -4.40
N VAL A 102 5.56 -2.09 -4.24
CA VAL A 102 5.12 -1.29 -3.08
C VAL A 102 3.97 -1.98 -2.38
N SER A 103 3.92 -1.87 -1.06
CA SER A 103 2.84 -2.42 -0.25
C SER A 103 1.50 -1.72 -0.50
N ASN A 104 0.42 -2.34 -0.02
CA ASN A 104 -0.78 -1.57 0.29
C ASN A 104 -0.49 -0.55 1.41
N ALA A 105 -1.32 0.49 1.50
CA ALA A 105 -1.30 1.38 2.66
C ALA A 105 -1.78 0.63 3.91
N THR A 106 -1.25 1.00 5.07
CA THR A 106 -1.82 0.65 6.38
C THR A 106 -3.18 1.34 6.58
N ALA A 107 -3.81 1.13 7.74
CA ALA A 107 -4.75 2.12 8.27
C ALA A 107 -4.00 3.42 8.64
N ALA A 108 -4.73 4.48 9.00
CA ALA A 108 -4.11 5.67 9.56
C ALA A 108 -3.39 5.32 10.87
N VAL A 109 -2.21 5.91 11.10
CA VAL A 109 -1.51 5.85 12.38
C VAL A 109 -2.28 6.69 13.39
N THR A 110 -2.47 6.18 14.61
CA THR A 110 -3.11 6.93 15.70
C THR A 110 -2.27 8.19 15.98
N PRO A 111 -2.86 9.41 15.95
CA PRO A 111 -2.11 10.61 16.32
C PRO A 111 -1.72 10.55 17.80
N VAL A 112 -0.61 11.20 18.16
CA VAL A 112 -0.36 11.54 19.57
C VAL A 112 -1.49 12.48 20.02
N PRO A 113 -2.11 12.28 21.20
CA PRO A 113 -3.03 13.27 21.74
C PRO A 113 -2.28 14.58 21.97
N THR A 114 -2.76 15.66 21.35
CA THR A 114 -2.25 17.01 21.65
C THR A 114 -2.50 17.28 23.14
N PRO A 115 -1.49 17.72 23.92
CA PRO A 115 -1.77 18.21 25.27
C PRO A 115 -2.79 19.36 25.18
N PRO A 116 -3.67 19.52 26.18
CA PRO A 116 -4.55 20.70 26.22
C PRO A 116 -3.68 21.97 26.21
N PRO A 117 -4.16 23.07 25.62
CA PRO A 117 -3.47 24.35 25.73
C PRO A 117 -3.27 24.68 27.22
N PRO A 118 -2.14 25.30 27.60
CA PRO A 118 -1.96 25.76 28.97
C PRO A 118 -3.12 26.70 29.34
N PRO A 119 -3.59 26.70 30.61
CA PRO A 119 -4.59 27.65 31.05
C PRO A 119 -4.15 29.08 30.70
N PRO A 120 -5.08 29.97 30.29
CA PRO A 120 -4.73 31.37 30.07
C PRO A 120 -4.10 31.90 31.36
N ALA A 121 -2.94 32.55 31.22
CA ALA A 121 -2.22 33.11 32.36
C ALA A 121 -3.17 34.04 33.13
N ALA A 122 -3.29 33.81 34.44
CA ALA A 122 -4.23 34.57 35.26
C ALA A 122 -3.88 36.05 35.20
N THR A 123 -4.78 36.87 34.64
CA THR A 123 -4.75 38.32 34.80
C THR A 123 -4.65 38.61 36.30
N PRO A 124 -3.70 39.45 36.77
CA PRO A 124 -3.57 39.73 38.19
C PRO A 124 -4.88 40.32 38.71
N ALA A 125 -5.54 39.58 39.59
CA ALA A 125 -6.83 39.98 40.13
C ALA A 125 -6.64 41.22 41.03
N PRO A 126 -7.50 42.24 40.93
CA PRO A 126 -7.50 43.34 41.89
C PRO A 126 -7.82 42.81 43.29
N THR A 127 -7.24 43.44 44.31
CA THR A 127 -7.34 43.04 45.72
C THR A 127 -8.79 42.83 46.17
N PRO A 128 -9.14 41.70 46.80
CA PRO A 128 -10.52 41.41 47.19
C PRO A 128 -10.97 42.28 48.38
N VAL A 129 -12.20 42.78 48.31
CA VAL A 129 -12.93 43.36 49.44
C VAL A 129 -13.75 42.26 50.13
N PRO A 130 -13.72 42.12 51.47
CA PRO A 130 -14.45 41.06 52.16
C PRO A 130 -15.91 41.45 52.47
N THR A 131 -16.84 40.59 52.08
CA THR A 131 -18.27 40.61 52.47
C THR A 131 -18.81 39.17 52.53
N PRO A 132 -19.92 38.88 53.25
CA PRO A 132 -19.91 37.74 54.18
C PRO A 132 -20.56 36.43 53.67
N VAL A 133 -20.36 35.38 54.48
CA VAL A 133 -20.94 34.04 54.35
C VAL A 133 -22.47 34.03 54.53
N PRO A 134 -23.19 33.28 53.70
CA PRO A 134 -24.41 32.59 54.09
C PRO A 134 -24.26 31.05 54.12
N THR A 135 -24.95 30.45 55.08
CA THR A 135 -25.17 29.00 55.34
C THR A 135 -26.66 28.71 55.03
N PRO A 136 -27.18 27.48 54.72
CA PRO A 136 -26.60 26.12 54.72
C PRO A 136 -26.34 25.62 53.26
N GLU A 137 -26.53 24.39 52.73
CA GLU A 137 -27.21 23.14 53.16
C GLU A 137 -26.75 21.89 52.34
N ALA A 138 -27.13 20.68 52.75
CA ALA A 138 -26.67 19.38 52.23
C ALA A 138 -27.39 18.82 50.98
N PHE A 139 -26.74 17.84 50.32
CA PHE A 139 -27.37 16.60 49.79
C PHE A 139 -26.32 15.49 49.57
N GLU A 140 -26.72 14.21 49.70
CA GLU A 140 -25.81 13.04 49.78
C GLU A 140 -25.72 12.15 48.52
N ALA A 141 -24.52 11.55 48.33
CA ALA A 141 -24.24 10.20 47.77
C ALA A 141 -24.75 9.84 46.34
N PRO A 142 -24.50 8.62 45.80
CA PRO A 142 -23.41 7.65 46.02
C PRO A 142 -22.56 7.41 44.73
N PRO A 143 -21.48 6.60 44.75
CA PRO A 143 -20.69 6.27 43.56
C PRO A 143 -21.25 5.10 42.74
N VAL A 144 -20.98 5.07 41.42
CA VAL A 144 -21.26 3.93 40.52
C VAL A 144 -20.12 3.67 39.52
N PRO A 145 -19.53 2.46 39.48
CA PRO A 145 -18.58 2.04 38.44
C PRO A 145 -19.30 1.40 37.25
N VAL A 146 -19.04 1.86 36.02
CA VAL A 146 -19.60 1.28 34.79
C VAL A 146 -18.60 0.32 34.13
N GLN A 147 -19.08 -0.86 33.74
CA GLN A 147 -18.22 -2.00 33.36
C GLN A 147 -17.93 -2.09 31.86
N ASN A 148 -16.74 -2.67 31.58
CA ASN A 148 -16.34 -3.44 30.41
C ASN A 148 -17.37 -3.64 29.27
N GLN A 149 -17.07 -3.13 28.08
CA GLN A 149 -17.58 -3.68 26.83
C GLN A 149 -16.55 -4.64 26.22
N GLY A 150 -16.80 -5.94 26.33
CA GLY A 150 -16.00 -6.96 25.65
C GLY A 150 -16.20 -6.94 24.12
N PRO A 151 -15.20 -7.41 23.34
CA PRO A 151 -15.30 -7.40 21.88
C PRO A 151 -16.38 -8.37 21.38
N VAL A 152 -17.38 -7.83 20.68
CA VAL A 152 -18.47 -8.61 20.08
C VAL A 152 -17.93 -9.62 19.06
N LEU A 153 -18.32 -10.89 19.22
CA LEU A 153 -18.03 -11.97 18.27
C LEU A 153 -18.56 -11.61 16.87
N GLN A 154 -17.67 -11.34 15.92
CA GLN A 154 -18.07 -11.13 14.53
C GLN A 154 -18.52 -12.45 13.90
N THR A 155 -19.76 -12.47 13.42
CA THR A 155 -20.45 -13.66 12.92
C THR A 155 -19.67 -14.37 11.80
N GLN A 156 -19.40 -15.67 12.00
CA GLN A 156 -18.74 -16.52 11.01
C GLN A 156 -19.68 -16.83 9.81
N GLY A 157 -19.11 -17.37 8.72
CA GLY A 157 -19.86 -18.28 7.83
C GLY A 157 -20.34 -17.78 6.46
N GLN A 158 -20.25 -16.48 6.13
CA GLN A 158 -20.58 -16.00 4.77
C GLN A 158 -19.52 -16.41 3.73
N ASN A 159 -19.68 -17.64 3.22
CA ASN A 159 -18.82 -18.34 2.26
C ASN A 159 -18.14 -17.42 1.22
N LEU A 160 -16.83 -17.21 1.37
CA LEU A 160 -16.04 -16.24 0.60
C LEU A 160 -15.84 -16.71 -0.86
N ARG A 161 -16.81 -16.39 -1.72
CA ARG A 161 -16.79 -16.69 -3.16
C ARG A 161 -15.71 -15.89 -3.90
N THR A 162 -14.46 -16.34 -3.84
CA THR A 162 -13.32 -15.76 -4.56
C THR A 162 -13.23 -16.27 -6.00
N LEU A 163 -12.75 -15.45 -6.94
CA LEU A 163 -12.51 -15.87 -8.33
C LEU A 163 -11.44 -16.98 -8.41
N ARG A 164 -11.86 -18.21 -8.73
CA ARG A 164 -10.99 -19.37 -8.98
C ARG A 164 -11.04 -19.78 -10.47
N PRO A 165 -9.89 -20.07 -11.14
CA PRO A 165 -8.53 -19.74 -10.71
C PRO A 165 -8.31 -18.23 -10.62
N ALA A 166 -7.33 -17.82 -9.80
CA ALA A 166 -7.03 -16.41 -9.54
C ALA A 166 -6.65 -15.64 -10.84
N PRO A 167 -7.21 -14.45 -11.09
CA PRO A 167 -6.91 -13.70 -12.32
C PRO A 167 -5.44 -13.26 -12.41
N LYS A 168 -4.80 -13.62 -13.54
CA LYS A 168 -3.43 -13.22 -13.87
C LYS A 168 -3.46 -12.09 -14.89
N VAL A 169 -2.88 -10.95 -14.53
CA VAL A 169 -2.68 -9.78 -15.39
C VAL A 169 -1.18 -9.62 -15.63
N ARG A 170 -0.77 -9.57 -16.90
CA ARG A 170 0.63 -9.43 -17.33
C ARG A 170 0.78 -8.20 -18.22
N MET A 171 1.73 -7.35 -17.87
CA MET A 171 2.23 -6.26 -18.71
C MET A 171 3.68 -6.58 -19.07
N ARG A 172 4.10 -6.29 -20.31
CA ARG A 172 5.50 -6.31 -20.76
C ARG A 172 5.73 -5.09 -21.64
N GLY A 173 6.93 -4.54 -21.63
CA GLY A 173 7.29 -3.39 -22.44
C GLY A 173 8.78 -3.10 -22.44
N ARG A 174 9.15 -1.97 -23.06
CA ARG A 174 10.46 -1.33 -22.92
C ARG A 174 10.29 0.04 -22.26
N LEU A 175 11.27 0.45 -21.46
CA LEU A 175 11.28 1.78 -20.83
C LEU A 175 11.48 2.87 -21.90
N SER A 176 11.03 4.09 -21.61
CA SER A 176 11.07 5.22 -22.55
C SER A 176 11.34 6.54 -21.81
N THR A 177 12.04 7.46 -22.49
CA THR A 177 12.29 8.84 -22.03
C THR A 177 11.00 9.67 -21.83
N THR A 178 9.88 9.20 -22.39
CA THR A 178 8.55 9.81 -22.25
C THR A 178 7.55 8.97 -21.43
N GLY A 179 7.90 7.73 -21.06
CA GLY A 179 6.99 6.79 -20.39
C GLY A 179 7.44 5.33 -20.56
N ALA A 180 6.56 4.49 -21.11
CA ALA A 180 6.87 3.09 -21.43
C ALA A 180 6.19 2.62 -22.73
N ASN A 181 6.94 1.91 -23.58
CA ASN A 181 6.42 1.23 -24.76
C ASN A 181 5.89 -0.15 -24.34
N ILE A 182 4.57 -0.31 -24.25
CA ILE A 182 3.93 -1.57 -23.85
C ILE A 182 3.87 -2.51 -25.06
N THR A 183 4.54 -3.67 -24.96
CA THR A 183 4.59 -4.69 -26.02
C THR A 183 3.67 -5.89 -25.75
N LEU A 184 3.14 -6.01 -24.53
CA LEU A 184 2.09 -6.96 -24.17
C LEU A 184 1.24 -6.38 -23.03
N LEU A 185 -0.09 -6.43 -23.19
CA LEU A 185 -1.04 -6.35 -22.08
C LEU A 185 -2.01 -7.53 -22.20
N SER A 186 -1.85 -8.54 -21.35
CA SER A 186 -2.71 -9.73 -21.38
C SER A 186 -3.35 -10.04 -20.03
N VAL A 187 -4.56 -10.59 -20.10
CA VAL A 187 -5.37 -10.94 -18.94
C VAL A 187 -5.91 -12.35 -19.11
N ARG A 188 -5.69 -13.19 -18.09
CA ARG A 188 -6.33 -14.50 -17.94
C ARG A 188 -7.29 -14.44 -16.75
N ALA A 189 -8.57 -14.59 -17.03
CA ALA A 189 -9.68 -14.57 -16.08
C ALA A 189 -10.41 -15.93 -16.07
N PRO A 190 -11.13 -16.28 -14.99
CA PRO A 190 -11.97 -17.47 -14.98
C PRO A 190 -13.20 -17.31 -15.90
N LYS A 191 -13.85 -18.44 -16.24
CA LYS A 191 -15.10 -18.44 -17.04
C LYS A 191 -16.18 -17.56 -16.38
N ARG A 192 -16.97 -16.87 -17.21
CA ARG A 192 -18.07 -15.95 -16.80
C ARG A 192 -17.62 -14.72 -15.97
N ALA A 193 -16.34 -14.34 -16.00
CA ALA A 193 -15.87 -13.06 -15.44
C ALA A 193 -15.77 -11.96 -16.53
N THR A 194 -16.14 -10.74 -16.17
CA THR A 194 -15.96 -9.54 -16.99
C THR A 194 -14.62 -8.89 -16.67
N ILE A 195 -13.86 -8.57 -17.71
CA ILE A 195 -12.62 -7.78 -17.65
C ILE A 195 -12.96 -6.35 -18.09
N THR A 196 -12.54 -5.35 -17.32
CA THR A 196 -12.66 -3.93 -17.66
C THR A 196 -11.31 -3.25 -17.50
N VAL A 197 -10.79 -2.68 -18.58
CA VAL A 197 -9.59 -1.81 -18.55
C VAL A 197 -10.05 -0.36 -18.60
N THR A 198 -9.62 0.45 -17.63
CA THR A 198 -9.88 1.90 -17.58
C THR A 198 -8.56 2.64 -17.64
N CYS A 199 -8.43 3.63 -18.54
CA CYS A 199 -7.22 4.42 -18.69
C CYS A 199 -7.50 5.91 -18.43
N LYS A 200 -6.72 6.52 -17.53
CA LYS A 200 -6.74 7.96 -17.22
C LYS A 200 -5.38 8.60 -17.50
N GLY A 201 -5.40 9.83 -18.02
CA GLY A 201 -4.23 10.56 -18.50
C GLY A 201 -4.31 10.93 -19.98
N SER A 202 -3.31 11.68 -20.45
CA SER A 202 -3.14 12.12 -21.84
C SER A 202 -2.53 11.05 -22.75
N GLY A 203 -1.74 10.12 -22.20
CA GLY A 203 -1.19 8.98 -22.95
C GLY A 203 -2.16 7.83 -23.25
N CYS A 204 -3.46 8.00 -23.00
CA CYS A 204 -4.46 6.93 -23.09
C CYS A 204 -5.07 6.79 -24.50
N PRO A 205 -4.88 5.65 -25.20
CA PRO A 205 -5.48 5.41 -26.51
C PRO A 205 -7.01 5.26 -26.49
N ARG A 206 -7.57 4.65 -25.43
CA ARG A 206 -9.02 4.57 -25.18
C ARG A 206 -9.26 4.74 -23.68
N LYS A 207 -10.28 5.49 -23.26
CA LYS A 207 -10.55 5.72 -21.82
C LYS A 207 -11.10 4.47 -21.11
N LYS A 208 -11.79 3.58 -21.84
CA LYS A 208 -12.37 2.33 -21.33
C LYS A 208 -12.34 1.23 -22.41
N TYR A 209 -12.18 -0.02 -21.98
CA TYR A 209 -12.34 -1.25 -22.77
C TYR A 209 -12.98 -2.32 -21.88
N THR A 210 -13.83 -3.19 -22.42
CA THR A 210 -14.52 -4.23 -21.63
C THR A 210 -14.74 -5.49 -22.48
N THR A 211 -14.57 -6.67 -21.88
CA THR A 211 -14.79 -7.98 -22.53
C THR A 211 -15.20 -9.05 -21.51
N LYS A 212 -15.83 -10.13 -21.96
CA LYS A 212 -16.15 -11.34 -21.17
C LYS A 212 -15.22 -12.53 -21.50
N GLN A 213 -14.20 -12.33 -22.35
CA GLN A 213 -13.25 -13.37 -22.77
C GLN A 213 -12.33 -13.82 -21.61
N ALA A 214 -12.19 -15.13 -21.42
CA ALA A 214 -11.37 -15.71 -20.33
C ALA A 214 -9.84 -15.61 -20.55
N LYS A 215 -9.40 -15.45 -21.81
CA LYS A 215 -8.03 -15.11 -22.18
C LYS A 215 -8.12 -13.95 -23.19
N VAL A 216 -7.44 -12.83 -22.95
CA VAL A 216 -7.43 -11.69 -23.89
C VAL A 216 -6.07 -11.00 -23.92
N ARG A 217 -5.65 -10.56 -25.12
CA ARG A 217 -4.54 -9.64 -25.36
C ARG A 217 -5.12 -8.29 -25.76
N VAL A 218 -5.01 -7.29 -24.89
CA VAL A 218 -5.70 -6.00 -25.02
C VAL A 218 -4.85 -5.03 -25.87
N ARG A 219 -4.65 -5.40 -27.14
CA ARG A 219 -3.80 -4.71 -28.12
C ARG A 219 -4.00 -3.18 -28.17
N ALA A 220 -5.21 -2.70 -27.89
CA ALA A 220 -5.53 -1.27 -27.82
C ALA A 220 -4.64 -0.44 -26.88
N PHE A 221 -3.95 -1.05 -25.90
CA PHE A 221 -3.02 -0.38 -24.99
C PHE A 221 -1.54 -0.76 -25.21
N GLU A 222 -1.23 -1.58 -26.22
CA GLU A 222 0.12 -2.01 -26.55
C GLU A 222 0.82 -0.96 -27.44
N ARG A 223 1.19 0.18 -26.83
CA ARG A 223 1.88 1.31 -27.48
C ARG A 223 2.77 2.07 -26.50
N ASN A 224 3.45 3.13 -26.94
CA ASN A 224 4.09 4.09 -26.03
C ASN A 224 3.02 4.86 -25.23
N LEU A 225 2.89 4.55 -23.94
CA LEU A 225 2.05 5.26 -23.00
C LEU A 225 2.89 6.32 -22.29
N ARG A 226 2.42 7.58 -22.28
CA ARG A 226 3.11 8.69 -21.61
C ARG A 226 3.18 8.46 -20.09
N ALA A 227 4.22 8.97 -19.43
CA ALA A 227 4.32 9.00 -17.97
C ALA A 227 3.09 9.68 -17.32
N LYS A 228 2.79 9.33 -16.07
CA LYS A 228 1.54 9.65 -15.34
C LYS A 228 0.26 9.02 -15.91
N THR A 229 0.32 8.23 -17.00
CA THR A 229 -0.81 7.40 -17.45
C THR A 229 -1.15 6.35 -16.38
N ARG A 230 -2.42 6.30 -15.96
CA ARG A 230 -2.96 5.34 -14.98
C ARG A 230 -3.87 4.34 -15.72
N LEU A 231 -3.51 3.06 -15.72
CA LEU A 231 -4.24 1.99 -16.41
C LEU A 231 -4.70 0.93 -15.39
N GLU A 232 -6.00 0.90 -15.10
CA GLU A 232 -6.61 -0.01 -14.13
C GLU A 232 -7.30 -1.19 -14.84
N VAL A 233 -6.89 -2.42 -14.52
CA VAL A 233 -7.48 -3.66 -15.02
C VAL A 233 -8.32 -4.32 -13.92
N ARG A 234 -9.65 -4.20 -14.01
CA ARG A 234 -10.59 -4.90 -13.11
C ARG A 234 -11.03 -6.23 -13.72
N VAL A 235 -11.10 -7.27 -12.90
CA VAL A 235 -11.70 -8.57 -13.23
C VAL A 235 -12.76 -8.90 -12.18
N ARG A 236 -14.02 -9.06 -12.59
CA ARG A 236 -15.17 -9.25 -11.69
C ARG A 236 -16.14 -10.32 -12.21
N ARG A 237 -16.86 -10.97 -11.28
CA ARG A 237 -18.08 -11.75 -11.56
C ARG A 237 -19.12 -11.36 -10.51
N ALA A 238 -20.40 -11.28 -10.88
CA ALA A 238 -21.47 -10.97 -9.93
C ALA A 238 -21.51 -12.04 -8.83
N GLY A 239 -21.57 -11.61 -7.55
CA GLY A 239 -21.51 -12.50 -6.40
C GLY A 239 -20.12 -13.02 -6.02
N TYR A 240 -19.02 -12.51 -6.63
CA TYR A 240 -17.64 -12.96 -6.33
C TYR A 240 -16.69 -11.81 -6.01
N TYR A 241 -15.73 -12.05 -5.11
CA TYR A 241 -14.61 -11.14 -4.88
C TYR A 241 -13.73 -11.03 -6.13
N GLY A 242 -13.65 -9.81 -6.68
CA GLY A 242 -12.88 -9.49 -7.87
C GLY A 242 -11.47 -9.01 -7.58
N LYS A 243 -10.70 -8.78 -8.65
CA LYS A 243 -9.34 -8.23 -8.62
C LYS A 243 -9.28 -6.90 -9.37
N SER A 244 -8.45 -5.97 -8.90
CA SER A 244 -8.02 -4.79 -9.63
C SER A 244 -6.49 -4.73 -9.64
N THR A 245 -5.91 -4.67 -10.84
CA THR A 245 -4.48 -4.42 -11.05
C THR A 245 -4.31 -3.02 -11.66
N LEU A 246 -3.77 -2.09 -10.89
CA LEU A 246 -3.48 -0.72 -11.34
C LEU A 246 -2.02 -0.61 -11.76
N PHE A 247 -1.78 -0.23 -13.01
CA PHE A 247 -0.47 0.18 -13.52
C PHE A 247 -0.39 1.70 -13.62
N ILE A 248 0.74 2.27 -13.23
CA ILE A 248 1.02 3.70 -13.37
C ILE A 248 2.36 3.86 -14.10
N ILE A 249 2.29 4.41 -15.31
CA ILE A 249 3.44 4.55 -16.19
C ILE A 249 4.36 5.67 -15.67
N ARG A 250 5.65 5.36 -15.51
CA ARG A 250 6.69 6.27 -15.01
C ARG A 250 7.65 6.63 -16.16
N ARG A 251 8.33 7.78 -16.08
CA ARG A 251 9.37 8.17 -17.04
C ARG A 251 10.65 7.38 -16.72
N GLY A 252 11.25 6.71 -17.70
CA GLY A 252 12.54 6.01 -17.54
C GLY A 252 12.58 4.89 -16.49
N LYS A 253 11.45 4.49 -15.91
CA LYS A 253 11.34 3.50 -14.82
C LYS A 253 10.18 2.54 -15.11
N ALA A 254 10.27 1.30 -14.63
CA ALA A 254 9.21 0.31 -14.80
C ALA A 254 7.84 0.84 -14.32
N PRO A 255 6.72 0.49 -14.97
CA PRO A 255 5.39 0.87 -14.49
C PRO A 255 5.16 0.40 -13.05
N TYR A 256 4.75 1.31 -12.16
CA TYR A 256 4.36 0.93 -10.80
C TYR A 256 3.08 0.09 -10.86
N ARG A 257 3.08 -1.07 -10.20
CA ARG A 257 1.97 -2.02 -10.13
C ARG A 257 1.40 -2.09 -8.72
N LEU A 258 0.07 -1.96 -8.60
CA LEU A 258 -0.68 -2.13 -7.36
C LEU A 258 -1.85 -3.09 -7.58
N ASP A 259 -1.80 -4.27 -6.95
CA ASP A 259 -2.88 -5.25 -6.93
C ASP A 259 -3.76 -5.05 -5.67
N ARG A 260 -5.09 -4.99 -5.87
CA ARG A 260 -6.12 -4.83 -4.83
C ARG A 260 -7.32 -5.73 -5.07
N CYS A 261 -8.04 -6.09 -4.02
CA CYS A 261 -9.29 -6.84 -4.13
C CYS A 261 -10.51 -5.93 -4.25
N LEU A 262 -11.57 -6.48 -4.86
CA LEU A 262 -12.88 -5.87 -5.04
C LEU A 262 -13.92 -6.76 -4.38
N SER A 263 -14.88 -6.19 -3.66
CA SER A 263 -16.01 -6.96 -3.11
C SER A 263 -16.94 -7.45 -4.23
N ALA A 264 -17.89 -8.34 -3.92
CA ALA A 264 -18.93 -8.75 -4.87
C ALA A 264 -19.67 -7.54 -5.49
N ARG A 265 -19.95 -6.52 -4.67
CA ARG A 265 -20.55 -5.23 -5.10
C ARG A 265 -19.59 -4.35 -5.94
N GLY A 266 -18.28 -4.62 -5.93
CA GLY A 266 -17.29 -3.99 -6.81
C GLY A 266 -16.59 -2.75 -6.24
N LYS A 267 -16.75 -2.50 -4.94
CA LYS A 267 -15.96 -1.50 -4.19
C LYS A 267 -14.61 -2.12 -3.82
N TYR A 268 -13.57 -1.32 -3.59
CA TYR A 268 -12.31 -1.83 -3.04
C TYR A 268 -12.52 -2.38 -1.62
N THR A 269 -11.74 -3.38 -1.26
CA THR A 269 -11.79 -4.06 0.05
C THR A 269 -10.45 -4.71 0.34
N ALA A 270 -10.21 -5.07 1.61
CA ALA A 270 -9.16 -6.03 1.96
C ALA A 270 -9.36 -7.33 1.16
N CYS A 271 -8.25 -7.98 0.78
CA CYS A 271 -8.35 -9.31 0.18
C CYS A 271 -8.76 -10.32 1.26
N PRO A 272 -9.69 -11.25 0.96
CA PRO A 272 -9.91 -12.39 1.84
C PRO A 272 -8.59 -13.17 1.98
N LYS A 273 -8.31 -13.63 3.20
CA LYS A 273 -7.25 -14.59 3.49
C LYS A 273 -7.67 -15.97 3.00
#